data_AF-A0AAP6HII6-F1
#
_entry.id   AF-A0AAP6HII6-F1
#
_cell.length_a   1.000
_cell.length_b   1.000
_cell.length_c   1.000
_cell.angle_alpha   90.00
_cell.angle_beta   90.00
_cell.angle_gamma   90.00
#
_symmetry.space_group_name_H-M   'P 1'
#
loop_
_entity.id
_entity.type
_entity.pdbx_description
1 polymer ?
#
loop_
_entity_poly.entity_id
_entity_poly.type
_entity_poly.pdbx_seq_one_letter_code
_entity_poly.pdbx_strand_id
1 'polypeptide(L)' 'MKNIKQIKKELGLKDAVIAEIFGYKKATSYTTSSAKPRIERGIEELYRRIKQTEGKK' A
#
# COMPACT_ATOMS: atom_id res chain seq x y z
N MET A 1 1.11 15.42 4.91
CA MET A 1 0.55 14.21 4.29
C MET A 1 1.59 13.09 4.39
N LYS A 2 1.25 11.93 4.96
CA LYS A 2 2.19 10.81 5.01
C LYS A 2 2.31 10.21 3.61
N ASN A 3 3.53 10.14 3.10
CA ASN A 3 3.79 9.58 1.78
C ASN A 3 3.63 8.05 1.82
N ILE A 4 3.29 7.39 0.70
CA ILE A 4 3.16 5.91 0.63
C ILE A 4 4.38 5.18 1.22
N LYS A 5 5.59 5.73 1.08
CA LYS A 5 6.80 5.18 1.71
C LYS A 5 6.72 5.12 3.23
N GLN A 6 6.13 6.14 3.86
CA GLN A 6 5.94 6.17 5.32
C GLN A 6 4.84 5.21 5.75
N ILE A 7 3.74 5.13 5.00
CA ILE A 7 2.65 4.18 5.25
C ILE A 7 3.16 2.74 5.14
N LYS A 8 3.94 2.44 4.10
CA LYS A 8 4.61 1.15 3.93
C LYS A 8 5.51 0.80 5.12
N LYS A 9 6.31 1.77 5.59
CA LYS A 9 7.20 1.58 6.74
C LYS A 9 6.43 1.35 8.05
N GLU A 10 5.35 2.10 8.28
CA GLU A 10 4.53 1.97 9.49
C GLU A 10 3.75 0.66 9.53
N LEU A 11 3.24 0.21 8.39
CA LEU A 11 2.50 -1.06 8.27
C LEU A 11 3.41 -2.27 8.05
N GLY A 12 4.73 -2.09 7.91
CA GLY A 12 5.65 -3.17 7.55
C GLY A 12 5.43 -3.75 6.15
N LEU A 13 4.71 -3.05 5.27
CA LEU A 13 4.40 -3.48 3.91
C LEU A 13 5.61 -3.28 3.00
N LYS A 14 6.32 -4.38 2.70
CA LYS A 14 7.33 -4.42 1.64
C LYS A 14 6.67 -4.64 0.28
N ASP A 15 7.34 -4.24 -0.79
CA ASP A 15 6.83 -4.45 -2.16
C ASP A 15 6.60 -5.95 -2.47
N ALA A 16 7.35 -6.86 -1.83
CA ALA A 16 7.11 -8.29 -1.91
C ALA A 16 5.78 -8.73 -1.27
N VAL A 17 5.43 -8.15 -0.12
CA VAL A 17 4.18 -8.42 0.59
C VAL A 17 3.00 -7.84 -0.19
N ILE A 18 3.16 -6.63 -0.74
CA ILE A 18 2.16 -6.02 -1.62
C ILE A 18 1.99 -6.88 -2.88
N ALA A 19 3.07 -7.34 -3.48
CA ALA A 19 2.99 -8.26 -4.60
C ALA A 19 2.19 -9.53 -4.25
N GLU A 20 2.45 -10.14 -3.10
CA GLU A 20 1.73 -11.32 -2.63
C GLU A 20 0.24 -11.04 -2.40
N ILE A 21 -0.10 -9.97 -1.67
CA ILE A 21 -1.49 -9.56 -1.38
C ILE A 21 -2.28 -9.30 -2.65
N PHE A 22 -1.65 -8.67 -3.64
CA PHE A 22 -2.29 -8.32 -4.91
C PHE A 22 -2.12 -9.41 -5.99
N GLY A 23 -1.61 -10.59 -5.65
CA GLY A 23 -1.55 -11.75 -6.55
C GLY A 23 -0.47 -11.67 -7.63
N TYR A 24 0.55 -10.83 -7.46
CA TYR A 24 1.70 -10.79 -8.35
C TYR A 24 2.66 -11.94 -8.07
N LYS A 25 3.12 -12.58 -9.14
CA LYS A 25 4.05 -13.72 -9.09
C LYS A 25 5.42 -13.38 -8.49
N LYS A 26 5.85 -12.11 -8.61
CA LYS A 26 7.14 -11.61 -8.12
C LYS A 26 6.99 -10.15 -7.69
N ALA A 27 7.78 -9.73 -6.70
CA ALA A 27 7.88 -8.34 -6.27
C ALA A 27 8.22 -7.39 -7.43
N THR A 28 9.10 -7.83 -8.34
CA THR A 28 9.49 -7.05 -9.53
C THR A 28 8.34 -6.86 -10.50
N SER A 29 7.43 -7.83 -10.63
CA SER A 29 6.24 -7.71 -11.47
C SER A 29 5.31 -6.60 -10.96
N TYR A 30 5.23 -6.40 -9.65
CA TYR A 30 4.52 -5.26 -9.07
C TYR A 30 5.26 -3.94 -9.37
N THR A 31 6.59 -3.89 -9.19
CA THR A 31 7.34 -2.63 -9.35
C THR A 31 7.36 -2.11 -10.78
N THR A 32 7.35 -3.01 -11.77
CA THR A 32 7.28 -2.66 -13.20
C THR A 32 5.84 -2.59 -13.73
N SER A 33 4.83 -2.88 -12.91
CA SER A 33 3.45 -2.86 -13.33
C SER A 33 2.94 -1.42 -13.48
N SER A 34 2.17 -1.17 -14.54
CA SER A 34 1.37 0.04 -14.70
C SER A 34 0.30 0.22 -13.62
N ALA A 35 -0.04 -0.85 -12.90
CA ALA A 35 -0.96 -0.81 -11.76
C ALA A 35 -0.31 -0.32 -10.45
N LYS A 36 1.02 -0.27 -10.35
CA LYS A 36 1.74 0.25 -9.17
C LYS A 36 1.18 1.58 -8.65
N PRO A 37 1.09 2.67 -9.45
CA PRO A 37 0.57 3.94 -8.95
C PRO A 37 -0.89 3.86 -8.49
N ARG A 38 -1.71 2.97 -9.08
CA ARG A 38 -3.11 2.77 -8.68
C ARG A 38 -3.20 2.06 -7.34
N ILE A 39 -2.37 1.03 -7.14
CA ILE A 39 -2.28 0.27 -5.89
C ILE A 39 -1.74 1.16 -4.76
N GLU A 40 -0.67 1.92 -5.02
CA GLU A 40 -0.10 2.83 -4.02
C GLU A 40 -1.12 3.89 -3.58
N ARG A 41 -1.88 4.46 -4.52
CA ARG A 41 -2.97 5.39 -4.21
C ARG A 41 -4.10 4.71 -3.42
N GLY A 42 -4.46 3.47 -3.77
CA GLY A 42 -5.47 2.69 -3.03
C GLY A 42 -5.04 2.43 -1.59
N ILE A 43 -3.79 2.05 -1.35
CA ILE A 43 -3.22 1.83 -0.01
C ILE A 43 -3.23 3.12 0.81
N GLU A 44 -2.87 4.25 0.20
CA GLU A 44 -2.89 5.56 0.88
C GLU A 44 -4.31 5.96 1.31
N GLU A 45 -5.28 5.85 0.40
CA GLU A 45 -6.69 6.17 0.69
C GLU A 45 -7.28 5.23 1.75
N LEU A 46 -6.97 3.94 1.67
CA LEU A 46 -7.44 2.95 2.64
C LEU A 46 -6.87 3.23 4.03
N TYR A 47 -5.56 3.49 4.12
CA TYR A 47 -4.92 3.86 5.38
C TYR A 47 -5.52 5.14 5.97
N ARG A 48 -5.80 6.15 5.15
CA ARG A 48 -6.49 7.38 5.60
C ARG A 48 -7.87 7.06 6.19
N ARG A 49 -8.65 6.22 5.51
CA ARG A 49 -10.00 5.82 5.96
C ARG A 49 -9.96 5.03 7.28
N ILE A 50 -9.02 4.10 7.42
CA ILE A 50 -8.84 3.31 8.64
C ILE A 50 -8.47 4.24 9.81
N LYS A 51 -7.47 5.12 9.62
CA LYS A 51 -7.07 6.07 10.67
C LYS A 51 -8.16 7.07 11.05
N GLN A 52 -8.97 7.52 10.08
CA GLN A 52 -10.15 8.35 10.37
C GLN A 52 -11.24 7.59 11.14
N THR A 53 -11.34 6.28 10.93
CA THR A 53 -12.32 5.43 11.63
C THR A 53 -11.87 5.10 13.05
N GLU A 54 -10.58 4.90 13.28
CA GLU A 54 -9.99 4.66 14.61
C GLU A 54 -10.10 5.89 15.54
N GLY A 55 -10.18 7.11 14.99
CA GLY A 55 -10.40 8.34 15.75
C GLY A 55 -11.87 8.63 16.10
N LYS A 56 -12.80 7.74 15.77
CA LYS A 56 -14.24 7.87 16.05
C LYS A 56 -14.74 6.90 17.13
N LYS A 57 -13.85 6.34 17.94
CA LYS A 57 -14.21 5.44 19.03
C LYS A 57 -14.18 6.15 20.38
#